data_AF-A0A955ASH4-F1
#
_entry.id   AF-A0A955ASH4-F1
#
_cell.length_a   1.000
_cell.length_b   1.000
_cell.length_c   1.000
_cell.angle_alpha   90.00
_cell.angle_beta   90.00
_cell.angle_gamma   90.00
#
_symmetry.space_group_name_H-M   'P 1'
#
loop_
_entity.id
_entity.type
_entity.pdbx_description
1 polymer ?
#
loop_
_entity_poly.entity_id
_entity_poly.type
_entity_poly.pdbx_seq_one_letter_code
_entity_poly.pdbx_strand_id
1 'polypeptide(L)'
;MRRLTVTLLTLGMLFALRTGGTLYAQDVSADVIAKISDALPDKTYADPQKDRHVLIYSKTLGFRHGSIPTGAKAFQMMGEKTRAFTAVHSEDPAMFDQDKLDQFDAIVMLNVTGDCLAPKNGELSDEEKATLETRKANLESFVKSGKGILGVHSATDAFYSWKTYGDMMGGWFTGHPWHTDVPLKIDAPNHPLTQMFDAENGFDIKDEIYQFAPRGQASFDGYQPYNRDKLKVLLSLNTAKFDVSAGARNDADYAISWCREFGDGRVFYSVLGHNDFIFFNPTVLKHYLAGMQYVLGDLKADASPSGTAPEAKSAKTKVIEPFNGKNLEGWKLKHAAGSNWAVGTAKMNADRKKELDFERGEGELVNRAGQGVDIFTAEAFGDCVIELELMLPEGSNSGIYVQGNYEIQVFDSWGKEKMEPVDIGSIYGASAALTNSCKAPGEWQSFYIDFTAAKFDGDQKVSNAKFNEVRLNGVVVQKDVEAAGPTPGNLGQPEGYGPLMFQGDHGPVAYRNIRITVADE
;
A
#
# COMPACT_ATOMS: atom_id res chain seq x y z
N MET A 1 -26.19 -23.50 -65.88
CA MET A 1 -25.22 -22.74 -65.05
C MET A 1 -25.67 -22.81 -63.59
N ARG A 2 -24.69 -22.84 -62.68
CA ARG A 2 -24.70 -23.18 -61.24
C ARG A 2 -25.79 -22.44 -60.43
N ARG A 3 -26.61 -23.16 -59.63
CA ARG A 3 -26.54 -23.30 -58.15
C ARG A 3 -26.22 -21.99 -57.39
N LEU A 4 -27.11 -21.54 -56.50
CA LEU A 4 -26.97 -21.77 -55.05
C LEU A 4 -28.23 -21.32 -54.28
N THR A 5 -28.86 -22.30 -53.63
CA THR A 5 -29.72 -22.15 -52.46
C THR A 5 -28.81 -21.98 -51.25
N VAL A 6 -29.10 -21.05 -50.34
CA VAL A 6 -28.55 -21.08 -48.97
C VAL A 6 -29.68 -20.84 -47.97
N THR A 7 -30.18 -21.94 -47.44
CA THR A 7 -30.78 -22.04 -46.12
C THR A 7 -29.63 -22.25 -45.14
N LEU A 8 -29.51 -21.44 -44.08
CA LEU A 8 -28.82 -21.88 -42.87
C LEU A 8 -29.65 -21.48 -41.64
N LEU A 9 -30.32 -22.49 -41.09
CA LEU A 9 -30.61 -22.57 -39.67
C LEU A 9 -29.27 -22.72 -38.94
N THR A 10 -29.06 -21.95 -37.88
CA THR A 10 -28.25 -22.38 -36.74
C THR A 10 -29.06 -22.16 -35.47
N LEU A 11 -29.78 -23.21 -35.13
CA LEU A 11 -30.37 -23.46 -33.82
C LEU A 11 -29.20 -23.70 -32.86
N GLY A 12 -28.82 -22.69 -32.07
CA GLY A 12 -27.87 -22.85 -30.98
C GLY A 12 -28.51 -23.65 -29.85
N MET A 13 -28.10 -24.91 -29.70
CA MET A 13 -28.46 -25.79 -28.59
C MET A 13 -28.14 -25.14 -27.24
N LEU A 14 -29.18 -24.82 -26.47
CA LEU A 14 -29.07 -24.66 -25.03
C LEU A 14 -28.73 -26.04 -24.43
N PHE A 15 -27.47 -26.27 -24.07
CA PHE A 15 -27.11 -27.41 -23.23
C PHE A 15 -27.51 -27.08 -21.80
N ALA A 16 -28.73 -27.47 -21.42
CA ALA A 16 -29.15 -27.50 -20.03
C ALA A 16 -28.40 -28.65 -19.34
N LEU A 17 -27.27 -28.36 -18.68
CA LEU A 17 -26.77 -29.25 -17.64
C LEU A 17 -27.77 -29.22 -16.48
N ARG A 18 -28.66 -30.21 -16.46
CA ARG A 18 -29.33 -30.66 -15.23
C ARG A 18 -28.33 -31.50 -14.45
N THR A 19 -27.54 -30.86 -13.60
CA THR A 19 -26.90 -31.52 -12.46
C THR A 19 -27.69 -31.14 -11.21
N GLY A 20 -28.15 -32.16 -10.49
CA GLY A 20 -28.98 -32.04 -9.29
C GLY A 20 -28.22 -31.47 -8.10
N GLY A 21 -27.88 -30.19 -8.17
CA GLY A 21 -27.53 -29.39 -6.99
C GLY A 21 -28.81 -28.85 -6.39
N THR A 22 -29.09 -29.20 -5.13
CA THR A 22 -30.18 -28.64 -4.35
C THR A 22 -30.01 -27.12 -4.29
N LEU A 23 -30.83 -26.38 -5.05
CA LEU A 23 -30.96 -24.93 -5.01
C LEU A 23 -31.52 -24.53 -3.63
N TYR A 24 -30.66 -24.36 -2.63
CA TYR A 24 -31.01 -23.75 -1.35
C TYR A 24 -30.76 -22.23 -1.38
N ALA A 25 -31.27 -21.56 -2.42
CA ALA A 25 -31.54 -20.14 -2.28
C ALA A 25 -32.74 -20.04 -1.32
N GLN A 26 -32.51 -19.66 -0.06
CA GLN A 26 -33.60 -19.04 0.68
C GLN A 26 -34.08 -17.86 -0.15
N ASP A 27 -35.38 -17.80 -0.44
CA ASP A 27 -35.95 -16.76 -1.29
C ASP A 27 -35.69 -15.39 -0.66
N VAL A 28 -34.77 -14.63 -1.25
CA VAL A 28 -34.58 -13.21 -0.95
C VAL A 28 -35.90 -12.51 -1.29
N SER A 29 -36.46 -11.77 -0.34
CA SER A 29 -37.78 -11.15 -0.53
C SER A 29 -37.77 -10.16 -1.71
N ALA A 30 -38.92 -9.97 -2.35
CA ALA A 30 -39.05 -9.02 -3.46
C ALA A 30 -38.62 -7.60 -3.07
N ASP A 31 -38.88 -7.19 -1.84
CA ASP A 31 -38.45 -5.89 -1.31
C ASP A 31 -36.93 -5.77 -1.23
N VAL A 32 -36.24 -6.83 -0.82
CA VAL A 32 -34.77 -6.85 -0.78
C VAL A 32 -34.20 -6.88 -2.21
N ILE A 33 -34.81 -7.64 -3.13
CA ILE A 33 -34.42 -7.64 -4.55
C ILE A 33 -34.53 -6.23 -5.15
N ALA A 34 -35.60 -5.49 -4.84
CA ALA A 34 -35.77 -4.12 -5.30
C ALA A 34 -34.65 -3.20 -4.76
N LYS A 35 -34.34 -3.28 -3.46
CA LYS A 35 -33.24 -2.52 -2.85
C LYS A 35 -31.88 -2.84 -3.48
N ILE A 36 -31.60 -4.11 -3.77
CA ILE A 36 -30.39 -4.51 -4.49
C ILE A 36 -30.38 -3.85 -5.88
N SER A 37 -31.47 -4.00 -6.65
CA SER A 37 -31.58 -3.44 -8.00
C SER A 37 -31.30 -1.93 -8.05
N ASP A 38 -31.86 -1.19 -7.08
CA ASP A 38 -31.72 0.27 -6.95
C ASP A 38 -30.30 0.68 -6.56
N ALA A 39 -29.63 -0.12 -5.72
CA ALA A 39 -28.29 0.17 -5.23
C ALA A 39 -27.17 -0.24 -6.20
N LEU A 40 -27.45 -1.16 -7.14
CA LEU A 40 -26.46 -1.69 -8.05
C LEU A 40 -25.92 -0.63 -9.01
N PRO A 41 -24.59 -0.61 -9.29
CA PRO A 41 -24.02 0.28 -10.29
C PRO A 41 -24.62 0.05 -11.68
N ASP A 42 -24.80 1.14 -12.44
CA ASP A 42 -25.33 1.06 -13.81
C ASP A 42 -24.25 0.78 -14.87
N LYS A 43 -22.98 1.07 -14.54
CA LYS A 43 -21.84 0.94 -15.44
C LYS A 43 -20.66 0.29 -14.76
N THR A 44 -19.84 -0.38 -15.56
CA THR A 44 -18.54 -0.89 -15.16
C THR A 44 -17.50 0.23 -15.04
N TYR A 45 -16.44 -0.03 -14.30
CA TYR A 45 -15.23 0.80 -14.22
C TYR A 45 -14.26 0.55 -15.37
N ALA A 46 -14.33 -0.64 -15.97
CA ALA A 46 -13.58 -1.04 -17.16
C ALA A 46 -14.47 -1.93 -18.05
N ASP A 47 -14.22 -1.96 -19.36
CA ASP A 47 -14.92 -2.88 -20.24
C ASP A 47 -14.39 -4.32 -20.03
N PRO A 48 -15.26 -5.34 -19.91
CA PRO A 48 -14.82 -6.73 -19.87
C PRO A 48 -14.02 -7.08 -21.13
N GLN A 49 -12.83 -7.64 -20.95
CA GLN A 49 -11.95 -7.99 -22.07
C GLN A 49 -12.39 -9.26 -22.81
N LYS A 50 -13.23 -10.06 -22.16
CA LYS A 50 -13.84 -11.30 -22.65
C LYS A 50 -15.07 -11.64 -21.81
N ASP A 51 -15.83 -12.64 -22.22
CA ASP A 51 -16.87 -13.22 -21.37
C ASP A 51 -16.24 -13.74 -20.08
N ARG A 52 -16.81 -13.34 -18.94
CA ARG A 52 -16.34 -13.68 -17.59
C ARG A 52 -17.34 -14.58 -16.89
N HIS A 53 -16.87 -15.68 -16.33
CA HIS A 53 -17.69 -16.61 -15.54
C HIS A 53 -17.21 -16.65 -14.09
N VAL A 54 -18.13 -16.48 -13.14
CA VAL A 54 -17.81 -16.36 -11.71
C VAL A 54 -18.54 -17.44 -10.92
N LEU A 55 -17.83 -18.11 -10.03
CA LEU A 55 -18.42 -18.97 -9.01
C LEU A 55 -18.63 -18.15 -7.73
N ILE A 56 -19.85 -18.03 -7.25
CA ILE A 56 -20.15 -17.56 -5.89
C ILE A 56 -20.25 -18.79 -5.01
N TYR A 57 -19.34 -18.94 -4.07
CA TYR A 57 -19.27 -20.07 -3.15
C TYR A 57 -19.53 -19.63 -1.72
N SER A 58 -20.49 -20.28 -1.04
CA SER A 58 -20.92 -19.87 0.31
C SER A 58 -21.15 -21.03 1.28
N LYS A 59 -20.54 -22.20 1.05
CA LYS A 59 -20.66 -23.30 2.00
C LYS A 59 -20.00 -22.89 3.32
N THR A 60 -20.71 -23.14 4.41
CA THR A 60 -20.24 -22.88 5.77
C THR A 60 -20.16 -24.18 6.54
N LEU A 61 -19.02 -24.43 7.16
CA LEU A 61 -18.81 -25.49 8.15
C LEU A 61 -18.53 -24.90 9.54
N GLY A 62 -18.61 -23.58 9.71
CA GLY A 62 -18.65 -22.91 11.01
C GLY A 62 -19.95 -22.13 11.19
N PHE A 63 -19.84 -20.88 11.66
CA PHE A 63 -20.97 -19.96 11.73
C PHE A 63 -21.56 -19.71 10.34
N ARG A 64 -22.89 -19.55 10.26
CA ARG A 64 -23.60 -19.25 9.01
C ARG A 64 -24.26 -17.88 9.09
N HIS A 65 -23.81 -16.97 8.25
CA HIS A 65 -24.35 -15.61 8.17
C HIS A 65 -25.71 -15.59 7.47
N GLY A 66 -26.66 -14.86 8.06
CA GLY A 66 -27.99 -14.65 7.48
C GLY A 66 -27.97 -13.89 6.15
N SER A 67 -26.89 -13.14 5.88
CA SER A 67 -26.72 -12.31 4.68
C SER A 67 -26.31 -13.08 3.43
N ILE A 68 -25.94 -14.36 3.53
CA ILE A 68 -25.49 -15.19 2.40
C ILE A 68 -26.48 -15.16 1.21
N PRO A 69 -27.79 -15.39 1.40
CA PRO A 69 -28.74 -15.34 0.28
C PRO A 69 -28.79 -13.96 -0.39
N THR A 70 -28.81 -12.88 0.39
CA THR A 70 -28.82 -11.51 -0.09
C THR A 70 -27.54 -11.19 -0.88
N GLY A 71 -26.37 -11.57 -0.36
CA GLY A 71 -25.09 -11.34 -1.02
C GLY A 71 -24.95 -12.12 -2.32
N ALA A 72 -25.34 -13.40 -2.34
CA ALA A 72 -25.30 -14.22 -3.55
C ALA A 72 -26.19 -13.61 -4.63
N LYS A 73 -27.40 -13.17 -4.26
CA LYS A 73 -28.32 -12.50 -5.18
C LYS A 73 -27.77 -11.17 -5.68
N ALA A 74 -27.14 -10.37 -4.82
CA ALA A 74 -26.54 -9.09 -5.20
C ALA A 74 -25.40 -9.26 -6.22
N PHE A 75 -24.49 -10.22 -6.02
CA PHE A 75 -23.42 -10.50 -7.01
C PHE A 75 -23.96 -11.03 -8.33
N GLN A 76 -24.98 -11.90 -8.32
CA GLN A 76 -25.64 -12.36 -9.55
C GLN A 76 -26.27 -11.20 -10.34
N MET A 77 -27.10 -10.39 -9.66
CA MET A 77 -27.74 -9.24 -10.28
C MET A 77 -26.74 -8.16 -10.72
N MET A 78 -25.61 -8.01 -10.01
CA MET A 78 -24.52 -7.13 -10.40
C MET A 78 -23.93 -7.52 -11.75
N GLY A 79 -23.60 -8.79 -11.92
CA GLY A 79 -23.11 -9.33 -13.20
C GLY A 79 -24.12 -9.12 -14.33
N GLU A 80 -25.40 -9.44 -14.07
CA GLU A 80 -26.49 -9.28 -15.04
C GLU A 80 -26.73 -7.82 -15.46
N LYS A 81 -26.83 -6.89 -14.49
CA LYS A 81 -27.13 -5.48 -14.73
C LYS A 81 -25.98 -4.78 -15.46
N THR A 82 -24.75 -5.01 -15.02
CA THR A 82 -23.56 -4.34 -15.57
C THR A 82 -22.99 -5.03 -16.80
N ARG A 83 -23.36 -6.30 -17.03
CA ARG A 83 -22.75 -7.20 -18.01
C ARG A 83 -21.24 -7.42 -17.80
N ALA A 84 -20.73 -7.15 -16.59
CA ALA A 84 -19.32 -7.34 -16.26
C ALA A 84 -18.91 -8.82 -16.25
N PHE A 85 -19.84 -9.69 -15.82
CA PHE A 85 -19.63 -11.13 -15.70
C PHE A 85 -20.97 -11.86 -15.59
N THR A 86 -20.95 -13.17 -15.77
CA THR A 86 -22.04 -14.08 -15.37
C THR A 86 -21.63 -14.81 -14.11
N ALA A 87 -22.58 -15.11 -13.23
CA ALA A 87 -22.28 -15.76 -11.96
C ALA A 87 -23.23 -16.92 -11.65
N VAL A 88 -22.67 -18.00 -11.12
CA VAL A 88 -23.41 -19.15 -10.57
C VAL A 88 -23.13 -19.23 -9.08
N HIS A 89 -24.19 -19.39 -8.29
CA HIS A 89 -24.07 -19.63 -6.85
C HIS A 89 -24.11 -21.14 -6.55
N SER A 90 -23.20 -21.62 -5.71
CA SER A 90 -23.17 -23.01 -5.27
C SER A 90 -22.62 -23.12 -3.84
N GLU A 91 -23.08 -24.14 -3.12
CA GLU A 91 -22.48 -24.60 -1.87
C GLU A 91 -21.89 -26.01 -2.03
N ASP A 92 -21.86 -26.57 -3.24
CA ASP A 92 -21.28 -27.89 -3.50
C ASP A 92 -19.74 -27.79 -3.59
N PRO A 93 -18.96 -28.40 -2.68
CA PRO A 93 -17.51 -28.39 -2.75
C PRO A 93 -16.97 -29.07 -4.01
N ALA A 94 -17.77 -29.89 -4.70
CA ALA A 94 -17.39 -30.49 -5.98
C ALA A 94 -17.16 -29.46 -7.09
N MET A 95 -17.59 -28.20 -6.92
CA MET A 95 -17.23 -27.11 -7.86
C MET A 95 -15.72 -26.84 -7.93
N PHE A 96 -14.93 -27.36 -6.98
CA PHE A 96 -13.47 -27.25 -6.94
C PHE A 96 -12.76 -28.51 -7.48
N ASP A 97 -13.51 -29.48 -8.01
CA ASP A 97 -12.94 -30.50 -8.89
C ASP A 97 -12.48 -29.80 -10.19
N GLN A 98 -11.32 -30.21 -10.74
CA GLN A 98 -10.63 -29.44 -11.80
C GLN A 98 -11.51 -29.15 -13.03
N ASP A 99 -12.23 -30.16 -13.51
CA ASP A 99 -13.10 -30.08 -14.69
C ASP A 99 -14.23 -29.05 -14.54
N LYS A 100 -14.74 -28.88 -13.32
CA LYS A 100 -15.77 -27.87 -13.00
C LYS A 100 -15.15 -26.52 -12.68
N LEU A 101 -13.96 -26.49 -12.09
CA LEU A 101 -13.29 -25.24 -11.72
C LEU A 101 -12.81 -24.48 -12.97
N ASP A 102 -12.40 -25.20 -14.02
CA ASP A 102 -11.88 -24.65 -15.28
C ASP A 102 -12.85 -23.73 -16.03
N GLN A 103 -14.16 -23.86 -15.76
CA GLN A 103 -15.17 -23.00 -16.40
C GLN A 103 -15.19 -21.56 -15.86
N PHE A 104 -14.51 -21.29 -14.73
CA PHE A 104 -14.55 -19.99 -14.07
C PHE A 104 -13.30 -19.14 -14.31
N ASP A 105 -13.48 -17.82 -14.25
CA ASP A 105 -12.43 -16.82 -14.27
C ASP A 105 -12.11 -16.24 -12.89
N ALA A 106 -13.09 -16.26 -12.00
CA ALA A 106 -12.91 -15.88 -10.60
C ALA A 106 -13.89 -16.61 -9.67
N ILE A 107 -13.57 -16.60 -8.38
CA ILE A 107 -14.39 -17.17 -7.31
C ILE A 107 -14.69 -16.08 -6.28
N VAL A 108 -15.94 -15.97 -5.85
CA VAL A 108 -16.33 -15.20 -4.68
C VAL A 108 -16.49 -16.16 -3.52
N MET A 109 -15.63 -16.06 -2.51
CA MET A 109 -15.77 -16.74 -1.22
C MET A 109 -16.70 -15.89 -0.34
N LEU A 110 -18.01 -16.11 -0.48
CA LEU A 110 -19.05 -15.32 0.16
C LEU A 110 -19.38 -15.90 1.54
N ASN A 111 -18.86 -15.28 2.60
CA ASN A 111 -19.14 -15.64 3.98
C ASN A 111 -18.99 -17.14 4.26
N VAL A 112 -17.98 -17.77 3.67
CA VAL A 112 -17.63 -19.16 3.99
C VAL A 112 -17.07 -19.24 5.41
N THR A 113 -17.11 -20.40 6.05
CA THR A 113 -16.49 -20.61 7.37
C THR A 113 -16.02 -22.05 7.52
N GLY A 114 -15.01 -22.27 8.36
CA GLY A 114 -14.40 -23.58 8.60
C GLY A 114 -13.70 -24.14 7.36
N ASP A 115 -13.50 -25.46 7.32
CA ASP A 115 -12.90 -26.13 6.17
C ASP A 115 -13.93 -26.30 5.03
N CYS A 116 -14.43 -25.21 4.47
CA CYS A 116 -15.64 -25.20 3.65
C CYS A 116 -15.61 -26.08 2.39
N LEU A 117 -14.43 -26.52 1.92
CA LEU A 117 -14.29 -27.50 0.83
C LEU A 117 -14.46 -28.97 1.27
N ALA A 118 -14.53 -29.23 2.57
CA ALA A 118 -14.78 -30.55 3.11
C ALA A 118 -16.25 -30.94 2.89
N PRO A 119 -16.55 -32.25 2.78
CA PRO A 119 -17.93 -32.69 2.65
C PRO A 119 -18.75 -32.39 3.91
N LYS A 120 -18.14 -32.46 5.10
CA LYS A 120 -18.78 -32.32 6.42
C LYS A 120 -17.82 -31.81 7.48
N ASN A 121 -18.36 -31.43 8.63
CA ASN A 121 -17.61 -31.16 9.85
C ASN A 121 -17.13 -32.44 10.55
N GLY A 122 -16.04 -32.32 11.30
CA GLY A 122 -15.53 -33.39 12.16
C GLY A 122 -14.59 -34.35 11.41
N GLU A 123 -14.55 -35.60 11.86
CA GLU A 123 -13.63 -36.60 11.32
C GLU A 123 -14.00 -36.98 9.87
N LEU A 124 -13.00 -36.88 9.01
CA LEU A 124 -13.08 -37.26 7.60
C LEU A 124 -12.44 -38.64 7.40
N SER A 125 -13.01 -39.45 6.51
CA SER A 125 -12.36 -40.65 5.99
C SER A 125 -11.08 -40.28 5.23
N ASP A 126 -10.18 -41.24 5.02
CA ASP A 126 -8.95 -40.98 4.27
C ASP A 126 -9.22 -40.55 2.81
N GLU A 127 -10.31 -41.05 2.21
CA GLU A 127 -10.77 -40.63 0.88
C GLU A 127 -11.32 -39.20 0.89
N GLU A 128 -12.11 -38.84 1.91
CA GLU A 128 -12.63 -37.48 2.08
C GLU A 128 -11.49 -36.47 2.31
N LYS A 129 -10.46 -36.84 3.09
CA LYS A 129 -9.25 -36.04 3.29
C LYS A 129 -8.48 -35.86 1.97
N ALA A 130 -8.24 -36.93 1.22
CA ALA A 130 -7.54 -36.87 -0.06
C ALA A 130 -8.29 -35.99 -1.08
N THR A 131 -9.62 -36.07 -1.09
CA THR A 131 -10.48 -35.22 -1.94
C THR A 131 -10.41 -33.76 -1.51
N LEU A 132 -10.45 -33.48 -0.21
CA LEU A 132 -10.30 -32.12 0.33
C LEU A 132 -8.95 -31.51 -0.08
N GLU A 133 -7.84 -32.22 0.12
CA GLU A 133 -6.51 -31.74 -0.23
C GLU A 133 -6.35 -31.52 -1.75
N THR A 134 -6.98 -32.37 -2.56
CA THR A 134 -7.04 -32.19 -4.03
C THR A 134 -7.75 -30.88 -4.39
N ARG A 135 -8.92 -30.62 -3.81
CA ARG A 135 -9.69 -29.38 -4.05
C ARG A 135 -8.96 -28.14 -3.56
N LYS A 136 -8.26 -28.22 -2.42
CA LYS A 136 -7.37 -27.16 -1.93
C LYS A 136 -6.26 -26.87 -2.95
N ALA A 137 -5.59 -27.91 -3.45
CA ALA A 137 -4.53 -27.77 -4.46
C ALA A 137 -5.05 -27.17 -5.79
N ASN A 138 -6.27 -27.56 -6.22
CA ASN A 138 -6.91 -26.99 -7.40
C ASN A 138 -7.21 -25.50 -7.20
N LEU A 139 -7.76 -25.09 -6.05
CA LEU A 139 -8.01 -23.69 -5.74
C LEU A 139 -6.72 -22.87 -5.72
N GLU A 140 -5.67 -23.38 -5.08
CA GLU A 140 -4.36 -22.74 -5.06
C GLU A 140 -3.79 -22.56 -6.47
N SER A 141 -3.85 -23.61 -7.29
CA SER A 141 -3.36 -23.59 -8.67
C SER A 141 -4.18 -22.65 -9.56
N PHE A 142 -5.51 -22.64 -9.38
CA PHE A 142 -6.42 -21.73 -10.07
C PHE A 142 -5.98 -20.28 -9.88
N VAL A 143 -5.81 -19.85 -8.62
CA VAL A 143 -5.36 -18.48 -8.32
C VAL A 143 -3.94 -18.25 -8.85
N LYS A 144 -2.98 -19.12 -8.54
CA LYS A 144 -1.58 -18.96 -8.99
C LYS A 144 -1.42 -18.87 -10.51
N SER A 145 -2.32 -19.48 -11.29
CA SER A 145 -2.33 -19.45 -12.76
C SER A 145 -2.83 -18.15 -13.38
N GLY A 146 -3.22 -17.17 -12.56
CA GLY A 146 -3.68 -15.86 -13.03
C GLY A 146 -5.18 -15.61 -12.91
N LYS A 147 -5.94 -16.52 -12.29
CA LYS A 147 -7.37 -16.35 -12.04
C LYS A 147 -7.62 -15.56 -10.74
N GLY A 148 -8.86 -15.11 -10.57
CA GLY A 148 -9.24 -14.19 -9.49
C GLY A 148 -9.90 -14.87 -8.29
N ILE A 149 -9.73 -14.30 -7.10
CA ILE A 149 -10.54 -14.67 -5.93
C ILE A 149 -10.92 -13.44 -5.11
N LEU A 150 -12.20 -13.35 -4.74
CA LEU A 150 -12.78 -12.29 -3.92
C LEU A 150 -13.28 -12.89 -2.60
N GLY A 151 -12.70 -12.49 -1.46
CA GLY A 151 -13.17 -12.89 -0.15
C GLY A 151 -14.10 -11.84 0.48
N VAL A 152 -15.21 -12.29 1.05
CA VAL A 152 -16.17 -11.43 1.77
C VAL A 152 -16.26 -11.87 3.23
N HIS A 153 -16.09 -10.91 4.13
CA HIS A 153 -16.28 -11.00 5.57
C HIS A 153 -15.64 -12.28 6.17
N SER A 154 -16.42 -13.33 6.40
CA SER A 154 -15.93 -14.58 7.00
C SER A 154 -15.10 -15.46 6.10
N ALA A 155 -14.80 -15.05 4.87
CA ALA A 155 -13.77 -15.70 4.05
C ALA A 155 -12.41 -15.85 4.77
N THR A 156 -12.12 -15.02 5.78
CA THR A 156 -10.94 -15.14 6.65
C THR A 156 -11.16 -16.00 7.91
N ASP A 157 -12.40 -16.45 8.17
CA ASP A 157 -12.78 -17.44 9.19
C ASP A 157 -12.86 -18.87 8.59
N ALA A 158 -11.97 -19.16 7.65
CA ALA A 158 -11.90 -20.43 6.93
C ALA A 158 -10.47 -20.96 6.87
N PHE A 159 -10.34 -22.29 6.88
CA PHE A 159 -9.09 -23.03 6.69
C PHE A 159 -7.92 -22.65 7.62
N TYR A 160 -8.13 -22.55 8.93
CA TYR A 160 -7.09 -22.22 9.91
C TYR A 160 -5.88 -23.17 9.96
N SER A 161 -5.98 -24.36 9.36
CA SER A 161 -4.86 -25.31 9.21
C SER A 161 -4.09 -25.15 7.89
N TRP A 162 -4.62 -24.40 6.92
CA TRP A 162 -4.06 -24.27 5.59
C TRP A 162 -3.37 -22.92 5.43
N LYS A 163 -2.09 -22.86 5.79
CA LYS A 163 -1.28 -21.63 5.78
C LYS A 163 -1.33 -20.90 4.43
N THR A 164 -1.31 -21.66 3.32
CA THR A 164 -1.39 -21.08 1.97
C THR A 164 -2.69 -20.30 1.74
N TYR A 165 -3.82 -20.77 2.25
CA TYR A 165 -5.08 -20.03 2.16
C TYR A 165 -5.06 -18.77 3.03
N GLY A 166 -4.53 -18.87 4.25
CA GLY A 166 -4.32 -17.72 5.12
C GLY A 166 -3.48 -16.65 4.43
N ASP A 167 -2.33 -17.03 3.87
CA ASP A 167 -1.48 -16.13 3.06
C ASP A 167 -2.26 -15.54 1.88
N MET A 168 -2.95 -16.39 1.10
CA MET A 168 -3.72 -15.97 -0.07
C MET A 168 -4.77 -14.92 0.27
N MET A 169 -5.61 -15.15 1.28
CA MET A 169 -6.62 -14.18 1.72
C MET A 169 -6.00 -12.97 2.42
N GLY A 170 -4.78 -13.11 2.94
CA GLY A 170 -4.06 -12.03 3.62
C GLY A 170 -4.46 -11.87 5.09
N GLY A 171 -5.12 -12.85 5.70
CA GLY A 171 -5.54 -12.73 7.09
C GLY A 171 -6.38 -13.91 7.57
N TRP A 172 -6.38 -14.09 8.89
CA TRP A 172 -7.28 -15.00 9.60
C TRP A 172 -8.01 -14.24 10.69
N PHE A 173 -9.32 -14.39 10.71
CA PHE A 173 -10.18 -13.78 11.72
C PHE A 173 -9.71 -14.18 13.11
N THR A 174 -9.60 -13.22 14.03
CA THR A 174 -9.29 -13.49 15.45
C THR A 174 -10.24 -12.83 16.42
N GLY A 175 -11.19 -12.03 15.93
CA GLY A 175 -12.14 -11.30 16.77
C GLY A 175 -13.02 -10.35 15.98
N HIS A 176 -14.08 -9.87 16.62
CA HIS A 176 -15.12 -9.01 16.05
C HIS A 176 -15.68 -8.04 17.11
N PRO A 177 -14.85 -7.15 17.64
CA PRO A 177 -15.19 -6.35 18.82
C PRO A 177 -16.25 -5.27 18.56
N TRP A 178 -16.61 -4.99 17.30
CA TRP A 178 -17.53 -3.90 16.94
C TRP A 178 -18.68 -4.38 16.05
N HIS A 179 -19.90 -4.03 16.46
CA HIS A 179 -21.18 -4.31 15.78
C HIS A 179 -22.00 -3.02 15.60
N THR A 180 -21.30 -1.91 15.37
CA THR A 180 -21.82 -0.55 15.44
C THR A 180 -21.45 0.21 14.17
N ASP A 181 -22.00 1.41 14.01
CA ASP A 181 -21.50 2.39 13.05
C ASP A 181 -20.02 2.68 13.34
N VAL A 182 -19.18 2.46 12.33
CA VAL A 182 -17.74 2.73 12.35
C VAL A 182 -17.36 3.68 11.22
N PRO A 183 -16.48 4.66 11.48
CA PRO A 183 -15.93 5.50 10.43
C PRO A 183 -14.76 4.78 9.75
N LEU A 184 -14.82 4.65 8.42
CA LEU A 184 -13.73 4.10 7.63
C LEU A 184 -12.83 5.21 7.09
N LYS A 185 -11.53 5.01 7.19
CA LYS A 185 -10.49 5.78 6.52
C LYS A 185 -10.23 5.14 5.16
N ILE A 186 -10.06 5.98 4.12
CA ILE A 186 -9.62 5.54 2.80
C ILE A 186 -8.09 5.61 2.78
N ASP A 187 -7.42 4.47 2.93
CA ASP A 187 -5.95 4.42 2.94
C ASP A 187 -5.34 4.64 1.56
N ALA A 188 -6.08 4.31 0.50
CA ALA A 188 -5.62 4.45 -0.87
C ALA A 188 -6.58 5.34 -1.69
N PRO A 189 -6.67 6.67 -1.43
CA PRO A 189 -7.76 7.52 -1.93
C PRO A 189 -7.85 7.71 -3.45
N ASN A 190 -6.76 7.48 -4.20
CA ASN A 190 -6.77 7.56 -5.68
C ASN A 190 -6.76 6.19 -6.34
N HIS A 191 -6.90 5.12 -5.56
CA HIS A 191 -6.84 3.77 -6.08
C HIS A 191 -8.13 3.45 -6.87
N PRO A 192 -8.05 2.75 -8.01
CA PRO A 192 -9.25 2.38 -8.79
C PRO A 192 -10.32 1.66 -7.97
N LEU A 193 -9.91 0.94 -6.93
CA LEU A 193 -10.80 0.17 -6.05
C LEU A 193 -11.46 1.01 -4.94
N THR A 194 -11.14 2.28 -4.80
CA THR A 194 -11.66 3.16 -3.73
C THR A 194 -12.35 4.43 -4.26
N GLN A 195 -12.46 4.60 -5.59
CA GLN A 195 -13.02 5.79 -6.24
C GLN A 195 -14.49 6.10 -5.88
N MET A 196 -15.20 5.13 -5.30
CA MET A 196 -16.58 5.27 -4.86
C MET A 196 -16.71 5.93 -3.49
N PHE A 197 -15.62 6.05 -2.74
CA PHE A 197 -15.61 6.64 -1.41
C PHE A 197 -15.20 8.11 -1.45
N ASP A 198 -15.68 8.86 -0.46
CA ASP A 198 -15.19 10.21 -0.21
C ASP A 198 -13.84 10.13 0.52
N ALA A 199 -12.76 10.48 -0.19
CA ALA A 199 -11.41 10.42 0.33
C ALA A 199 -11.15 11.40 1.49
N GLU A 200 -11.87 12.53 1.54
CA GLU A 200 -11.68 13.57 2.54
C GLU A 200 -12.45 13.24 3.82
N ASN A 201 -13.72 12.85 3.65
CA ASN A 201 -14.61 12.64 4.80
C ASN A 201 -14.59 11.20 5.33
N GLY A 202 -14.14 10.24 4.50
CA GLY A 202 -14.19 8.81 4.81
C GLY A 202 -15.55 8.19 4.47
N PHE A 203 -15.86 7.07 5.10
CA PHE A 203 -17.13 6.38 4.89
C PHE A 203 -17.62 5.73 6.17
N ASP A 204 -18.74 6.22 6.71
CA ASP A 204 -19.35 5.65 7.91
C ASP A 204 -20.26 4.49 7.52
N ILE A 205 -20.11 3.35 8.20
CA ILE A 205 -20.94 2.17 7.97
C ILE A 205 -21.11 1.33 9.22
N LYS A 206 -22.26 0.70 9.36
CA LYS A 206 -22.53 -0.27 10.42
C LYS A 206 -22.30 -1.69 9.96
N ASP A 207 -21.35 -2.42 10.54
CA ASP A 207 -21.28 -3.86 10.29
C ASP A 207 -20.69 -4.59 11.49
N GLU A 208 -20.56 -5.91 11.39
CA GLU A 208 -19.65 -6.67 12.26
C GLU A 208 -18.23 -6.53 11.72
N ILE A 209 -17.37 -5.81 12.45
CA ILE A 209 -16.02 -5.50 12.01
C ILE A 209 -15.04 -6.50 12.57
N TYR A 210 -14.39 -7.23 11.66
CA TYR A 210 -13.38 -8.22 12.00
C TYR A 210 -12.04 -7.58 12.35
N GLN A 211 -11.33 -8.32 13.19
CA GLN A 211 -9.99 -8.05 13.62
C GLN A 211 -9.12 -9.27 13.33
N PHE A 212 -7.85 -9.00 13.02
CA PHE A 212 -6.82 -9.99 12.77
C PHE A 212 -5.82 -10.03 13.94
N ALA A 213 -4.91 -11.00 13.98
CA ALA A 213 -3.84 -10.98 14.97
C ALA A 213 -2.79 -9.89 14.64
N PRO A 214 -2.22 -9.21 15.66
CA PRO A 214 -1.10 -8.29 15.51
C PRO A 214 0.16 -8.91 14.94
N ARG A 215 0.99 -8.08 14.32
CA ARG A 215 2.28 -8.50 13.78
C ARG A 215 3.14 -9.18 14.84
N GLY A 216 3.60 -10.40 14.54
CA GLY A 216 4.45 -11.17 15.45
C GLY A 216 3.68 -11.89 16.57
N GLN A 217 2.34 -11.81 16.58
CA GLN A 217 1.49 -12.59 17.46
C GLN A 217 0.82 -13.70 16.65
N ALA A 218 1.06 -14.95 17.04
CA ALA A 218 0.40 -16.09 16.41
C ALA A 218 -1.14 -16.01 16.59
N SER A 219 -1.88 -16.39 15.55
CA SER A 219 -3.34 -16.52 15.59
C SER A 219 -3.74 -17.97 15.87
N PHE A 220 -3.67 -18.82 14.84
CA PHE A 220 -3.95 -20.24 14.90
C PHE A 220 -2.71 -21.04 14.51
N ASP A 221 -2.48 -22.16 15.21
CA ASP A 221 -1.35 -23.07 14.95
C ASP A 221 0.03 -22.37 14.88
N GLY A 222 0.26 -21.39 15.77
CA GLY A 222 1.52 -20.66 15.82
C GLY A 222 1.78 -19.75 14.60
N TYR A 223 0.79 -19.57 13.73
CA TYR A 223 0.94 -18.86 12.46
C TYR A 223 -0.01 -17.66 12.37
N GLN A 224 0.39 -16.64 11.61
CA GLN A 224 -0.31 -15.38 11.48
C GLN A 224 -0.13 -14.85 10.05
N PRO A 225 -1.12 -15.03 9.17
CA PRO A 225 -0.99 -14.63 7.77
C PRO A 225 -1.18 -13.12 7.54
N TYR A 226 -1.86 -12.42 8.46
CA TYR A 226 -2.09 -10.99 8.34
C TYR A 226 -0.78 -10.21 8.48
N ASN A 227 -0.42 -9.45 7.45
CA ASN A 227 0.71 -8.54 7.54
C ASN A 227 0.49 -7.39 6.56
N ARG A 228 0.25 -6.19 7.09
CA ARG A 228 0.04 -4.98 6.28
C ARG A 228 1.15 -4.72 5.27
N ASP A 229 2.40 -5.08 5.59
CA ASP A 229 3.55 -4.91 4.68
C ASP A 229 3.52 -5.88 3.49
N LYS A 230 2.55 -6.80 3.43
CA LYS A 230 2.33 -7.73 2.32
C LYS A 230 1.01 -7.47 1.57
N LEU A 231 0.24 -6.45 1.98
CA LEU A 231 -1.10 -6.17 1.47
C LEU A 231 -1.21 -4.74 0.97
N LYS A 232 -1.88 -4.52 -0.16
CA LYS A 232 -2.36 -3.19 -0.53
C LYS A 232 -3.64 -2.91 0.25
N VAL A 233 -3.52 -2.30 1.42
CA VAL A 233 -4.68 -1.90 2.23
C VAL A 233 -5.41 -0.73 1.54
N LEU A 234 -6.72 -0.90 1.38
CA LEU A 234 -7.60 0.04 0.68
C LEU A 234 -8.42 0.87 1.68
N LEU A 235 -8.95 0.22 2.71
CA LEU A 235 -9.76 0.80 3.78
C LEU A 235 -9.27 0.31 5.14
N SER A 236 -9.36 1.15 6.16
CA SER A 236 -9.16 0.79 7.58
C SER A 236 -10.17 1.49 8.47
N LEU A 237 -10.29 1.07 9.73
CA LEU A 237 -11.00 1.87 10.73
C LEU A 237 -10.28 3.21 10.93
N ASN A 238 -11.05 4.30 10.97
CA ASN A 238 -10.54 5.61 11.30
C ASN A 238 -10.39 5.76 12.82
N THR A 239 -9.24 5.32 13.34
CA THR A 239 -8.93 5.35 14.78
C THR A 239 -8.85 6.76 15.37
N ALA A 240 -8.67 7.79 14.55
CA ALA A 240 -8.74 9.19 15.00
C ALA A 240 -10.17 9.64 15.33
N LYS A 241 -11.19 8.93 14.80
CA LYS A 241 -12.62 9.24 14.99
C LYS A 241 -13.40 8.15 15.72
N PHE A 242 -12.75 7.04 16.08
CA PHE A 242 -13.41 5.86 16.63
C PHE A 242 -12.63 5.24 17.78
N ASP A 243 -13.33 4.95 18.87
CA ASP A 243 -12.74 4.27 20.03
C ASP A 243 -12.56 2.77 19.74
N VAL A 244 -11.30 2.38 19.55
CA VAL A 244 -10.91 0.98 19.31
C VAL A 244 -10.55 0.22 20.59
N SER A 245 -10.80 0.79 21.78
CA SER A 245 -10.42 0.19 23.07
C SER A 245 -10.93 -1.24 23.26
N ALA A 246 -12.14 -1.56 22.79
CA ALA A 246 -12.73 -2.90 22.85
C ALA A 246 -11.96 -3.99 22.09
N GLY A 247 -11.09 -3.59 21.15
CA GLY A 247 -10.26 -4.46 20.33
C GLY A 247 -8.84 -3.91 20.18
N ALA A 248 -8.30 -3.25 21.20
CA ALA A 248 -7.01 -2.56 21.11
C ALA A 248 -5.88 -3.51 20.67
N ARG A 249 -5.10 -3.08 19.67
CA ARG A 249 -3.90 -3.77 19.18
C ARG A 249 -2.67 -2.94 19.49
N ASN A 250 -1.57 -3.62 19.77
CA ASN A 250 -0.27 -2.97 20.00
C ASN A 250 0.30 -2.28 18.73
N ASP A 251 -0.13 -2.69 17.54
CA ASP A 251 0.26 -2.09 16.25
C ASP A 251 -0.77 -1.08 15.70
N ALA A 252 -1.90 -0.89 16.40
CA ALA A 252 -2.99 0.01 16.01
C ALA A 252 -3.51 -0.17 14.56
N ASP A 253 -3.39 -1.37 14.00
CA ASP A 253 -3.75 -1.66 12.61
C ASP A 253 -5.08 -2.42 12.47
N TYR A 254 -6.01 -1.83 11.72
CA TYR A 254 -7.40 -2.29 11.61
C TYR A 254 -7.89 -2.23 10.15
N ALA A 255 -7.21 -2.96 9.27
CA ALA A 255 -7.60 -3.03 7.86
C ALA A 255 -8.99 -3.65 7.68
N ILE A 256 -9.76 -3.04 6.77
CA ILE A 256 -11.14 -3.40 6.43
C ILE A 256 -11.23 -3.98 5.03
N SER A 257 -10.40 -3.52 4.10
CA SER A 257 -10.29 -4.14 2.78
C SER A 257 -8.89 -3.99 2.22
N TRP A 258 -8.51 -4.92 1.35
CA TRP A 258 -7.23 -4.92 0.68
C TRP A 258 -7.28 -5.68 -0.64
N CYS A 259 -6.28 -5.45 -1.47
CA CYS A 259 -5.93 -6.34 -2.57
C CYS A 259 -4.48 -6.81 -2.47
N ARG A 260 -4.17 -7.88 -3.19
CA ARG A 260 -2.81 -8.39 -3.37
C ARG A 260 -2.72 -9.30 -4.59
N GLU A 261 -1.50 -9.52 -5.05
CA GLU A 261 -1.19 -10.63 -5.96
C GLU A 261 -0.85 -11.91 -5.18
N PHE A 262 -1.14 -13.05 -5.79
CA PHE A 262 -0.81 -14.38 -5.26
C PHE A 262 -0.48 -15.34 -6.40
N GLY A 263 0.82 -15.61 -6.62
CA GLY A 263 1.29 -16.11 -7.92
C GLY A 263 0.98 -15.06 -8.99
N ASP A 264 0.45 -15.48 -10.14
CA ASP A 264 -0.01 -14.56 -11.18
C ASP A 264 -1.46 -14.07 -10.93
N GLY A 265 -2.12 -14.59 -9.89
CA GLY A 265 -3.50 -14.34 -9.53
C GLY A 265 -3.74 -13.04 -8.78
N ARG A 266 -5.01 -12.65 -8.71
CA ARG A 266 -5.46 -11.41 -8.07
C ARG A 266 -6.45 -11.71 -6.96
N VAL A 267 -6.17 -11.18 -5.77
CA VAL A 267 -7.00 -11.36 -4.58
C VAL A 267 -7.55 -10.00 -4.15
N PHE A 268 -8.86 -9.96 -3.89
CA PHE A 268 -9.51 -8.86 -3.21
C PHE A 268 -10.21 -9.38 -1.97
N TYR A 269 -10.13 -8.64 -0.86
CA TYR A 269 -10.87 -8.99 0.35
C TYR A 269 -11.53 -7.76 0.97
N SER A 270 -12.73 -7.95 1.52
CA SER A 270 -13.41 -6.96 2.34
C SER A 270 -14.02 -7.61 3.58
N VAL A 271 -13.82 -6.98 4.74
CA VAL A 271 -14.46 -7.32 6.01
C VAL A 271 -15.95 -7.08 5.99
N LEU A 272 -16.44 -6.12 5.20
CA LEU A 272 -17.87 -5.83 5.11
C LEU A 272 -18.59 -7.04 4.51
N GLY A 273 -19.75 -7.41 5.05
CA GLY A 273 -20.56 -8.51 4.54
C GLY A 273 -21.40 -9.27 5.59
N HIS A 274 -21.41 -8.85 6.86
CA HIS A 274 -22.19 -9.54 7.88
C HIS A 274 -23.69 -9.29 7.72
N ASN A 275 -24.08 -8.03 7.56
CA ASN A 275 -25.49 -7.63 7.49
C ASN A 275 -26.03 -7.60 6.06
N ASP A 276 -27.33 -7.89 5.88
CA ASP A 276 -28.01 -7.83 4.58
C ASP A 276 -27.81 -6.50 3.85
N PHE A 277 -27.86 -5.40 4.61
CA PHE A 277 -27.84 -4.06 4.02
C PHE A 277 -26.51 -3.71 3.35
N ILE A 278 -25.43 -4.41 3.67
CA ILE A 278 -24.15 -4.27 2.97
C ILE A 278 -24.33 -4.59 1.49
N PHE A 279 -25.16 -5.57 1.17
CA PHE A 279 -25.43 -6.05 -0.19
C PHE A 279 -26.52 -5.25 -0.92
N PHE A 280 -27.03 -4.18 -0.31
CA PHE A 280 -27.81 -3.14 -0.99
C PHE A 280 -27.39 -1.72 -0.56
N ASN A 281 -26.13 -1.57 -0.12
CA ASN A 281 -25.50 -0.28 0.08
C ASN A 281 -24.84 0.15 -1.25
N PRO A 282 -25.24 1.28 -1.86
CA PRO A 282 -24.73 1.67 -3.18
C PRO A 282 -23.21 1.86 -3.24
N THR A 283 -22.60 2.39 -2.18
CA THR A 283 -21.15 2.62 -2.12
C THR A 283 -20.40 1.29 -1.99
N VAL A 284 -20.89 0.38 -1.15
CA VAL A 284 -20.27 -0.94 -1.00
C VAL A 284 -20.43 -1.80 -2.25
N LEU A 285 -21.59 -1.78 -2.91
CA LEU A 285 -21.78 -2.51 -4.18
C LEU A 285 -20.88 -1.97 -5.30
N LYS A 286 -20.61 -0.66 -5.33
CA LYS A 286 -19.59 -0.07 -6.21
C LYS A 286 -18.19 -0.59 -5.89
N HIS A 287 -17.84 -0.68 -4.60
CA HIS A 287 -16.55 -1.22 -4.16
C HIS A 287 -16.38 -2.70 -4.55
N TYR A 288 -17.42 -3.52 -4.36
CA TYR A 288 -17.41 -4.92 -4.82
C TYR A 288 -17.35 -5.04 -6.33
N LEU A 289 -18.03 -4.19 -7.11
CA LEU A 289 -17.90 -4.21 -8.57
C LEU A 289 -16.45 -3.93 -8.99
N ALA A 290 -15.83 -2.88 -8.43
CA ALA A 290 -14.43 -2.58 -8.71
C ALA A 290 -13.51 -3.75 -8.33
N GLY A 291 -13.71 -4.34 -7.15
CA GLY A 291 -13.00 -5.55 -6.69
C GLY A 291 -13.18 -6.74 -7.65
N MET A 292 -14.41 -7.00 -8.09
CA MET A 292 -14.72 -8.05 -9.06
C MET A 292 -14.00 -7.83 -10.39
N GLN A 293 -14.05 -6.62 -10.94
CA GLN A 293 -13.37 -6.31 -12.19
C GLN A 293 -11.85 -6.39 -12.07
N TYR A 294 -11.30 -6.10 -10.89
CA TYR A 294 -9.88 -6.31 -10.61
C TYR A 294 -9.51 -7.79 -10.55
N VAL A 295 -10.23 -8.62 -9.80
CA VAL A 295 -9.89 -10.06 -9.71
C VAL A 295 -10.08 -10.76 -11.07
N LEU A 296 -11.06 -10.32 -11.87
CA LEU A 296 -11.23 -10.78 -13.26
C LEU A 296 -10.10 -10.29 -14.19
N GLY A 297 -9.38 -9.22 -13.82
CA GLY A 297 -8.24 -8.66 -14.55
C GLY A 297 -8.61 -7.58 -15.58
N ASP A 298 -9.88 -7.18 -15.63
CA ASP A 298 -10.43 -6.15 -16.52
C ASP A 298 -10.07 -4.74 -16.02
N LEU A 299 -10.18 -4.49 -14.71
CA LEU A 299 -9.75 -3.25 -14.08
C LEU A 299 -8.31 -3.39 -13.58
N LYS A 300 -7.39 -2.60 -14.14
CA LYS A 300 -6.00 -2.55 -13.65
C LYS A 300 -5.95 -1.74 -12.35
N ALA A 301 -5.27 -2.29 -11.34
CA ALA A 301 -5.08 -1.65 -10.05
C ALA A 301 -3.76 -2.13 -9.43
N ASP A 302 -3.09 -1.25 -8.69
CA ASP A 302 -1.81 -1.53 -8.04
C ASP A 302 -2.02 -2.38 -6.78
N ALA A 303 -1.48 -3.59 -6.79
CA ALA A 303 -1.58 -4.53 -5.67
C ALA A 303 -0.32 -4.58 -4.80
N SER A 304 0.65 -3.69 -5.05
CA SER A 304 1.89 -3.62 -4.29
C SER A 304 1.61 -3.31 -2.82
N PRO A 305 2.25 -3.99 -1.86
CA PRO A 305 1.94 -3.81 -0.45
C PRO A 305 2.09 -2.37 0.03
N SER A 306 1.16 -1.92 0.88
CA SER A 306 1.15 -0.57 1.45
C SER A 306 2.39 -0.27 2.29
N GLY A 307 2.97 -1.27 2.98
CA GLY A 307 4.23 -1.12 3.73
C GLY A 307 5.50 -1.06 2.85
N THR A 308 5.35 -1.26 1.53
CA THR A 308 6.42 -1.08 0.53
C THR A 308 6.09 -0.01 -0.51
N ALA A 309 4.99 0.72 -0.33
CA ALA A 309 4.56 1.78 -1.23
C ALA A 309 4.77 3.15 -0.55
N PRO A 310 5.44 4.10 -1.21
CA PRO A 310 5.44 5.50 -0.77
C PRO A 310 4.00 6.03 -0.81
N GLU A 311 3.53 6.62 0.29
CA GLU A 311 2.26 7.34 0.33
C GLU A 311 2.39 8.66 -0.44
N ALA A 312 1.72 8.76 -1.59
CA ALA A 312 0.91 9.89 -2.03
C ALA A 312 0.50 9.65 -3.48
N LYS A 313 -0.52 10.38 -3.95
CA LYS A 313 -1.05 10.34 -5.32
C LYS A 313 0.10 10.20 -6.34
N SER A 314 -0.08 9.46 -7.44
CA SER A 314 0.65 9.83 -8.65
C SER A 314 0.07 11.17 -9.15
N ALA A 315 0.36 12.25 -8.42
CA ALA A 315 0.96 13.37 -9.10
C ALA A 315 2.08 12.74 -9.91
N LYS A 316 2.14 13.01 -11.21
CA LYS A 316 3.38 12.71 -11.92
C LYS A 316 4.50 13.24 -11.02
N THR A 317 5.56 12.49 -10.80
CA THR A 317 6.66 12.98 -9.99
C THR A 317 7.77 13.38 -10.93
N LYS A 318 8.32 14.56 -10.71
CA LYS A 318 9.48 15.04 -11.44
C LYS A 318 10.70 14.75 -10.58
N VAL A 319 11.60 13.93 -11.11
CA VAL A 319 12.94 13.76 -10.52
C VAL A 319 13.83 14.89 -11.04
N ILE A 320 14.37 15.67 -10.12
CA ILE A 320 15.29 16.76 -10.38
C ILE A 320 16.66 16.31 -9.90
N GLU A 321 17.65 16.33 -10.79
CA GLU A 321 19.05 16.07 -10.47
C GLU A 321 19.79 17.41 -10.49
N PRO A 322 19.79 18.17 -9.38
CA PRO A 322 20.31 19.54 -9.37
C PRO A 322 21.81 19.61 -9.60
N PHE A 323 22.53 18.50 -9.48
CA PHE A 323 23.96 18.44 -9.72
C PHE A 323 24.27 17.65 -11.00
N ASN A 324 24.84 18.35 -11.98
CA ASN A 324 25.12 17.77 -13.30
C ASN A 324 26.43 16.96 -13.37
N GLY A 325 27.17 16.85 -12.26
CA GLY A 325 28.44 16.12 -12.20
C GLY A 325 29.63 16.82 -12.86
N LYS A 326 29.47 18.02 -13.44
CA LYS A 326 30.51 18.69 -14.25
C LYS A 326 30.92 20.05 -13.72
N ASN A 327 29.96 20.83 -13.22
CA ASN A 327 30.18 22.18 -12.74
C ASN A 327 29.10 22.56 -11.70
N LEU A 328 29.09 23.82 -11.26
CA LEU A 328 28.13 24.35 -10.29
C LEU A 328 26.94 25.06 -10.96
N GLU A 329 26.68 24.79 -12.24
CA GLU A 329 25.46 25.28 -12.89
C GLU A 329 24.23 24.72 -12.16
N GLY A 330 23.23 25.58 -11.91
CA GLY A 330 22.09 25.24 -11.06
C GLY A 330 22.34 25.42 -9.56
N TRP A 331 23.52 25.89 -9.14
CA TRP A 331 23.84 26.20 -7.75
C TRP A 331 24.23 27.67 -7.55
N LYS A 332 23.97 28.17 -6.34
CA LYS A 332 24.30 29.52 -5.88
C LYS A 332 25.10 29.41 -4.59
N LEU A 333 26.03 30.34 -4.40
CA LEU A 333 26.76 30.49 -3.15
C LEU A 333 26.07 31.55 -2.30
N LYS A 334 25.96 31.33 -0.99
CA LYS A 334 25.40 32.32 -0.03
C LYS A 334 26.14 33.66 -0.12
N HIS A 335 27.46 33.60 -0.34
CA HIS A 335 28.33 34.74 -0.66
C HIS A 335 29.37 34.35 -1.74
N ALA A 336 29.78 35.31 -2.58
CA ALA A 336 30.59 35.02 -3.78
C ALA A 336 32.08 34.73 -3.50
N ALA A 337 32.62 35.18 -2.37
CA ALA A 337 34.04 35.03 -2.03
C ALA A 337 34.27 33.84 -1.08
N GLY A 338 35.44 33.19 -1.17
CA GLY A 338 35.88 32.19 -0.20
C GLY A 338 35.30 30.79 -0.38
N SER A 339 34.67 30.48 -1.51
CA SER A 339 34.11 29.14 -1.74
C SER A 339 35.17 28.07 -1.88
N ASN A 340 34.99 26.98 -1.13
CA ASN A 340 35.79 25.76 -1.23
C ASN A 340 35.14 24.68 -2.11
N TRP A 341 33.91 24.92 -2.59
CA TRP A 341 33.16 24.01 -3.44
C TRP A 341 33.81 23.85 -4.81
N ALA A 342 34.00 22.60 -5.23
CA ALA A 342 34.51 22.24 -6.53
C ALA A 342 33.93 20.92 -7.01
N VAL A 343 34.05 20.64 -8.30
CA VAL A 343 33.64 19.37 -8.91
C VAL A 343 34.85 18.49 -9.18
N GLY A 344 34.76 17.23 -8.79
CA GLY A 344 35.85 16.27 -8.91
C GLY A 344 35.60 14.99 -8.13
N THR A 345 36.66 14.24 -7.84
CA THR A 345 36.61 13.04 -7.02
C THR A 345 37.25 13.33 -5.66
N ALA A 346 36.56 12.97 -4.59
CA ALA A 346 37.04 12.97 -3.24
C ALA A 346 37.39 11.56 -2.78
N LYS A 347 38.43 11.44 -1.95
CA LYS A 347 38.75 10.21 -1.24
C LYS A 347 39.28 10.55 0.15
N MET A 348 39.12 9.64 1.10
CA MET A 348 39.73 9.80 2.42
C MET A 348 41.24 9.94 2.31
N ASN A 349 41.82 10.98 2.90
CA ASN A 349 43.27 11.10 2.96
C ASN A 349 43.83 10.08 3.96
N ALA A 350 44.80 9.27 3.51
CA ALA A 350 45.35 8.17 4.30
C ALA A 350 46.15 8.63 5.54
N ASP A 351 46.78 9.80 5.46
CA ASP A 351 47.68 10.33 6.50
C ASP A 351 47.02 11.41 7.36
N ARG A 352 46.11 12.20 6.77
CA ARG A 352 45.42 13.35 7.38
C ARG A 352 43.94 13.04 7.51
N LYS A 353 43.59 12.34 8.60
CA LYS A 353 42.24 11.79 8.81
C LYS A 353 41.10 12.82 8.85
N LYS A 354 41.38 14.11 8.99
CA LYS A 354 40.40 15.20 9.00
C LYS A 354 40.21 15.86 7.63
N GLU A 355 40.84 15.31 6.59
CA GLU A 355 40.84 15.86 5.24
C GLU A 355 40.39 14.85 4.20
N LEU A 356 39.83 15.36 3.11
CA LEU A 356 39.62 14.60 1.88
C LEU A 356 40.67 15.00 0.86
N ASP A 357 41.32 14.02 0.24
CA ASP A 357 42.05 14.26 -0.99
C ASP A 357 41.06 14.61 -2.09
N PHE A 358 41.41 15.59 -2.92
CA PHE A 358 40.57 16.08 -3.99
C PHE A 358 41.33 16.10 -5.31
N GLU A 359 40.74 15.48 -6.33
CA GLU A 359 41.19 15.57 -7.72
C GLU A 359 40.11 16.27 -8.54
N ARG A 360 40.47 17.36 -9.22
CA ARG A 360 39.52 18.10 -10.07
C ARG A 360 39.11 17.24 -11.26
N GLY A 361 37.81 17.16 -11.53
CA GLY A 361 37.25 16.31 -12.57
C GLY A 361 35.74 16.40 -12.64
N GLU A 362 35.09 15.27 -12.90
CA GLU A 362 33.62 15.12 -12.91
C GLU A 362 33.20 14.12 -11.81
N GLY A 363 31.94 14.21 -11.36
CA GLY A 363 31.31 13.17 -10.54
C GLY A 363 30.75 13.64 -9.21
N GLU A 364 31.52 14.39 -8.40
CA GLU A 364 31.17 14.69 -7.02
C GLU A 364 31.26 16.20 -6.73
N LEU A 365 30.35 16.69 -5.90
CA LEU A 365 30.34 18.05 -5.38
C LEU A 365 31.10 18.08 -4.06
N VAL A 366 32.27 18.70 -4.03
CA VAL A 366 33.21 18.58 -2.91
C VAL A 366 33.44 19.94 -2.26
N ASN A 367 33.09 20.05 -0.97
CA ASN A 367 33.62 21.10 -0.10
C ASN A 367 34.97 20.65 0.44
N ARG A 368 36.04 21.34 0.06
CA ARG A 368 37.41 20.85 0.31
C ARG A 368 37.96 21.19 1.69
N ALA A 369 37.36 22.15 2.40
CA ALA A 369 37.79 22.59 3.72
C ALA A 369 36.65 23.30 4.46
N GLY A 370 36.81 23.48 5.77
CA GLY A 370 35.98 24.39 6.56
C GLY A 370 36.24 25.86 6.21
N GLN A 371 35.45 26.77 6.80
CA GLN A 371 35.47 28.22 6.57
C GLN A 371 35.18 28.63 5.11
N GLY A 372 34.52 27.76 4.36
CA GLY A 372 33.97 28.07 3.05
C GLY A 372 32.68 28.89 3.15
N VAL A 373 31.76 28.62 2.23
CA VAL A 373 30.47 29.30 2.17
C VAL A 373 29.40 28.26 1.85
N ASP A 374 28.19 28.43 2.37
CA ASP A 374 27.07 27.55 2.02
C ASP A 374 26.76 27.62 0.52
N ILE A 375 26.38 26.47 -0.04
CA ILE A 375 25.93 26.36 -1.43
C ILE A 375 24.49 25.84 -1.44
N PHE A 376 23.67 26.38 -2.34
CA PHE A 376 22.28 25.98 -2.44
C PHE A 376 21.81 25.94 -3.88
N THR A 377 20.82 25.10 -4.13
CA THR A 377 20.20 24.96 -5.45
C THR A 377 19.56 26.27 -5.90
N ALA A 378 19.61 26.56 -7.21
CA ALA A 378 18.97 27.74 -7.78
C ALA A 378 17.45 27.59 -7.83
N GLU A 379 16.96 26.35 -7.97
CA GLU A 379 15.56 25.96 -7.87
C GLU A 379 15.13 25.83 -6.40
N ALA A 380 13.83 26.00 -6.16
CA ALA A 380 13.21 25.83 -4.86
C ALA A 380 12.11 24.77 -4.97
N PHE A 381 11.78 24.13 -3.85
CA PHE A 381 10.90 22.97 -3.80
C PHE A 381 9.94 23.07 -2.62
N GLY A 382 8.76 22.48 -2.77
CA GLY A 382 7.74 22.31 -1.73
C GLY A 382 7.95 20.99 -0.99
N ASP A 383 6.87 20.20 -0.89
CA ASP A 383 6.93 18.80 -0.49
C ASP A 383 7.90 18.05 -1.42
N CYS A 384 8.80 17.25 -0.84
CA CYS A 384 9.82 16.56 -1.62
C CYS A 384 10.36 15.30 -0.93
N VAL A 385 10.91 14.41 -1.76
CA VAL A 385 11.79 13.32 -1.32
C VAL A 385 13.20 13.62 -1.84
N ILE A 386 14.17 13.70 -0.94
CA ILE A 386 15.57 13.93 -1.28
C ILE A 386 16.35 12.63 -1.06
N GLU A 387 17.05 12.18 -2.09
CA GLU A 387 18.00 11.08 -2.03
C GLU A 387 19.39 11.61 -2.39
N LEU A 388 20.39 11.30 -1.57
CA LEU A 388 21.77 11.68 -1.85
C LEU A 388 22.75 10.74 -1.17
N GLU A 389 23.99 10.77 -1.63
CA GLU A 389 25.11 10.17 -0.92
C GLU A 389 26.09 11.25 -0.49
N LEU A 390 26.69 11.08 0.69
CA LEU A 390 27.76 11.94 1.18
C LEU A 390 28.92 11.17 1.78
N MET A 391 30.10 11.77 1.75
CA MET A 391 31.31 11.26 2.39
C MET A 391 31.97 12.39 3.17
N LEU A 392 32.42 12.10 4.39
CA LEU A 392 33.09 13.04 5.28
C LEU A 392 34.30 12.41 5.95
N PRO A 393 35.36 13.18 6.26
CA PRO A 393 36.50 12.72 7.03
C PRO A 393 36.24 12.84 8.54
N GLU A 394 37.20 12.38 9.35
CA GLU A 394 37.08 12.28 10.81
C GLU A 394 36.83 13.65 11.44
N GLY A 395 35.78 13.73 12.28
CA GLY A 395 35.38 14.94 12.99
C GLY A 395 34.86 16.09 12.12
N SER A 396 34.51 15.84 10.85
CA SER A 396 33.96 16.87 9.98
C SER A 396 32.50 17.21 10.33
N ASN A 397 32.09 18.42 9.95
CA ASN A 397 30.76 18.97 10.18
C ASN A 397 30.27 19.68 8.91
N SER A 398 29.02 19.43 8.55
CA SER A 398 28.24 20.11 7.52
C SER A 398 26.75 19.98 7.89
N GLY A 399 25.85 20.29 6.97
CA GLY A 399 24.41 20.19 7.18
C GLY A 399 23.67 20.11 5.87
N ILE A 400 22.59 19.34 5.85
CA ILE A 400 21.63 19.27 4.74
C ILE A 400 20.41 20.08 5.16
N TYR A 401 20.26 21.27 4.60
CA TYR A 401 19.13 22.14 4.89
C TYR A 401 18.04 21.94 3.85
N VAL A 402 16.94 21.32 4.26
CA VAL A 402 15.74 21.17 3.44
C VAL A 402 15.01 22.50 3.39
N GLN A 403 14.65 22.93 2.17
CA GLN A 403 14.11 24.26 1.89
C GLN A 403 14.97 25.41 2.43
N GLY A 404 16.29 25.20 2.64
CA GLY A 404 17.22 26.17 3.21
C GLY A 404 16.91 26.56 4.65
N ASN A 405 15.95 25.88 5.29
CA ASN A 405 15.35 26.26 6.57
C ASN A 405 15.57 25.20 7.65
N TYR A 406 15.54 23.91 7.31
CA TYR A 406 15.52 22.84 8.30
C TYR A 406 16.71 21.91 8.12
N GLU A 407 17.64 21.95 9.07
CA GLU A 407 18.89 21.19 9.02
C GLU A 407 18.70 19.76 9.51
N ILE A 408 19.00 18.82 8.62
CA ILE A 408 19.47 17.50 8.99
C ILE A 408 20.98 17.60 9.17
N GLN A 409 21.42 17.29 10.38
CA GLN A 409 22.81 17.44 10.76
C GLN A 409 23.71 16.44 10.00
N VAL A 410 24.88 16.90 9.58
CA VAL A 410 25.96 16.06 9.04
C VAL A 410 27.18 16.22 9.93
N PHE A 411 27.48 15.19 10.72
CA PHE A 411 28.63 15.18 11.62
C PHE A 411 29.29 13.80 11.60
N ASP A 412 30.59 13.73 11.84
CA ASP A 412 31.22 12.43 12.07
C ASP A 412 30.80 11.87 13.44
N SER A 413 29.76 11.05 13.42
CA SER A 413 29.24 10.36 14.61
C SER A 413 29.59 8.87 14.61
N TRP A 414 30.58 8.41 13.81
CA TRP A 414 30.95 7.00 13.76
C TRP A 414 31.30 6.44 15.15
N GLY A 415 30.69 5.31 15.51
CA GLY A 415 30.94 4.65 16.80
C GLY A 415 30.31 5.34 18.02
N LYS A 416 29.53 6.42 17.84
CA LYS A 416 28.82 7.05 18.96
C LYS A 416 27.67 6.16 19.44
N GLU A 417 27.65 5.86 20.74
CA GLU A 417 26.61 4.99 21.33
C GLU A 417 25.29 5.71 21.58
N LYS A 418 25.37 6.98 22.00
CA LYS A 418 24.20 7.80 22.33
C LYS A 418 24.11 9.00 21.40
N MET A 419 23.06 9.03 20.59
CA MET A 419 22.79 10.12 19.67
C MET A 419 22.20 11.33 20.39
N GLU A 420 22.60 12.51 19.95
CA GLU A 420 22.17 13.81 20.42
C GLU A 420 21.67 14.65 19.23
N PRO A 421 20.91 15.75 19.46
CA PRO A 421 20.42 16.64 18.41
C PRO A 421 21.50 17.45 17.65
N VAL A 422 22.75 17.00 17.71
CA VAL A 422 23.93 17.60 17.05
C VAL A 422 24.74 16.54 16.28
N ASP A 423 24.25 15.30 16.24
CA ASP A 423 24.87 14.18 15.53
C ASP A 423 24.21 13.92 14.17
N ILE A 424 24.88 13.15 13.32
CA ILE A 424 24.38 12.85 11.96
C ILE A 424 22.96 12.27 11.96
N GLY A 425 22.13 12.77 11.04
CA GLY A 425 20.74 12.34 10.92
C GLY A 425 19.79 12.91 12.00
N SER A 426 20.29 13.74 12.92
CA SER A 426 19.44 14.53 13.81
C SER A 426 18.77 15.69 13.07
N ILE A 427 17.59 16.10 13.53
CA ILE A 427 17.07 17.44 13.20
C ILE A 427 17.73 18.41 14.16
N TYR A 428 18.60 19.27 13.63
CA TYR A 428 19.57 20.01 14.44
C TYR A 428 18.90 20.84 15.54
N GLY A 429 19.36 20.64 16.78
CA GLY A 429 18.86 21.33 17.97
C GLY A 429 17.45 20.92 18.42
N ALA A 430 16.76 20.04 17.69
CA ALA A 430 15.37 19.68 17.95
C ALA A 430 15.17 18.20 18.29
N SER A 431 15.67 17.28 17.45
CA SER A 431 15.43 15.83 17.59
C SER A 431 16.70 15.05 17.32
N ALA A 432 17.16 14.25 18.31
CA ALA A 432 18.27 13.32 18.12
C ALA A 432 17.89 12.21 17.13
N ALA A 433 18.87 11.63 16.43
CA ALA A 433 18.63 10.43 15.62
C ALA A 433 18.19 9.25 16.51
N LEU A 434 17.21 8.46 16.03
CA LEU A 434 16.68 7.29 16.75
C LEU A 434 17.76 6.22 17.00
N THR A 435 18.70 6.09 16.07
CA THR A 435 19.80 5.14 16.15
C THR A 435 21.00 5.66 15.37
N ASN A 436 22.20 5.20 15.73
CA ASN A 436 23.40 5.51 14.97
C ASN A 436 23.60 4.47 13.87
N SER A 437 23.35 4.86 12.63
CA SER A 437 23.67 4.07 11.43
C SER A 437 24.77 4.71 10.59
N CYS A 438 25.52 5.67 11.14
CA CYS A 438 26.68 6.27 10.48
C CYS A 438 27.69 5.18 10.14
N LYS A 439 28.32 5.25 8.96
CA LYS A 439 29.51 4.47 8.59
C LYS A 439 30.80 5.19 9.00
N ALA A 440 31.94 4.51 8.89
CA ALA A 440 33.25 5.08 9.20
C ALA A 440 33.59 6.29 8.30
N PRO A 441 34.42 7.24 8.77
CA PRO A 441 34.94 8.32 7.94
C PRO A 441 35.57 7.81 6.64
N GLY A 442 35.27 8.49 5.53
CA GLY A 442 35.71 8.08 4.20
C GLY A 442 34.82 7.05 3.50
N GLU A 443 33.83 6.48 4.19
CA GLU A 443 32.78 5.68 3.55
C GLU A 443 31.61 6.57 3.11
N TRP A 444 30.97 6.18 2.01
CA TRP A 444 29.78 6.84 1.51
C TRP A 444 28.55 6.48 2.36
N GLN A 445 27.94 7.51 2.93
CA GLN A 445 26.66 7.49 3.64
C GLN A 445 25.54 7.71 2.63
N SER A 446 24.45 6.93 2.69
CA SER A 446 23.24 7.23 1.91
C SER A 446 22.16 7.88 2.78
N PHE A 447 21.55 8.94 2.27
CA PHE A 447 20.39 9.60 2.87
C PHE A 447 19.16 9.45 1.99
N TYR A 448 18.03 9.17 2.64
CA TYR A 448 16.69 9.31 2.10
C TYR A 448 15.91 10.22 3.05
N ILE A 449 15.27 11.26 2.53
CA ILE A 449 14.60 12.28 3.32
C ILE A 449 13.22 12.53 2.70
N ASP A 450 12.16 12.10 3.37
CA ASP A 450 10.78 12.39 3.02
C ASP A 450 10.28 13.58 3.86
N PHE A 451 9.94 14.67 3.17
CA PHE A 451 9.68 15.97 3.78
C PHE A 451 8.38 16.59 3.27
N THR A 452 7.52 16.99 4.22
CA THR A 452 6.34 17.83 3.99
C THR A 452 6.65 19.27 4.38
N ALA A 453 6.39 20.21 3.48
CA ALA A 453 6.60 21.63 3.71
C ALA A 453 5.58 22.22 4.70
N ALA A 454 5.99 23.29 5.39
CA ALA A 454 5.08 24.10 6.18
C ALA A 454 4.00 24.72 5.26
N LYS A 455 2.75 24.77 5.73
CA LYS A 455 1.64 25.37 4.97
C LYS A 455 1.20 26.68 5.61
N PHE A 456 0.79 27.59 4.74
CA PHE A 456 0.34 28.94 5.11
C PHE A 456 -1.02 29.23 4.46
N ASP A 457 -1.88 29.92 5.21
CA ASP A 457 -3.09 30.58 4.71
C ASP A 457 -2.85 32.09 4.82
N GLY A 458 -2.51 32.73 3.70
CA GLY A 458 -1.93 34.07 3.71
C GLY A 458 -0.61 34.11 4.49
N ASP A 459 -0.49 35.03 5.44
CA ASP A 459 0.70 35.15 6.31
C ASP A 459 0.62 34.23 7.56
N GLN A 460 -0.51 33.54 7.76
CA GLN A 460 -0.70 32.68 8.92
C GLN A 460 -0.21 31.26 8.61
N LYS A 461 0.74 30.77 9.41
CA LYS A 461 1.17 29.37 9.37
C LYS A 461 0.05 28.47 9.88
N VAL A 462 -0.39 27.51 9.05
CA VAL A 462 -1.46 26.56 9.37
C VAL A 462 -0.96 25.15 9.64
N SER A 463 0.25 24.80 9.17
CA SER A 463 0.93 23.57 9.58
C SER A 463 2.45 23.74 9.61
N ASN A 464 3.09 23.04 10.54
CA ASN A 464 4.54 22.92 10.60
C ASN A 464 5.08 22.14 9.41
N ALA A 465 6.35 22.36 9.09
CA ALA A 465 7.08 21.43 8.25
C ALA A 465 7.25 20.10 9.00
N LYS A 466 7.37 19.00 8.28
CA LYS A 466 7.49 17.67 8.88
C LYS A 466 8.46 16.80 8.11
N PHE A 467 9.42 16.23 8.82
CA PHE A 467 10.22 15.12 8.35
C PHE A 467 9.41 13.84 8.59
N ASN A 468 8.72 13.38 7.54
CA ASN A 468 7.90 12.17 7.60
C ASN A 468 8.80 10.97 7.93
N GLU A 469 9.93 10.88 7.23
CA GLU A 469 10.93 9.86 7.45
C GLU A 469 12.31 10.34 7.00
N VAL A 470 13.35 10.05 7.80
CA VAL A 470 14.74 10.20 7.38
C VAL A 470 15.42 8.85 7.57
N ARG A 471 16.04 8.32 6.51
CA ARG A 471 16.89 7.13 6.60
C ARG A 471 18.36 7.51 6.36
N LEU A 472 19.22 6.97 7.21
CA LEU A 472 20.66 6.97 7.03
C LEU A 472 21.12 5.53 6.83
N ASN A 473 21.77 5.25 5.70
CA ASN A 473 22.22 3.90 5.31
C ASN A 473 21.11 2.84 5.33
N GLY A 474 19.90 3.24 4.90
CA GLY A 474 18.72 2.37 4.86
C GLY A 474 18.01 2.16 6.21
N VAL A 475 18.52 2.75 7.30
CA VAL A 475 17.92 2.67 8.63
C VAL A 475 17.18 3.96 8.95
N VAL A 476 15.93 3.86 9.41
CA VAL A 476 15.12 5.01 9.84
C VAL A 476 15.76 5.66 11.08
N VAL A 477 16.18 6.92 10.95
CA VAL A 477 16.80 7.74 12.00
C VAL A 477 15.92 8.90 12.47
N GLN A 478 14.91 9.29 11.68
CA GLN A 478 13.81 10.16 12.11
C GLN A 478 12.49 9.62 11.57
N LYS A 479 11.42 9.75 12.35
CA LYS A 479 10.07 9.38 11.92
C LYS A 479 9.06 10.35 12.50
N ASP A 480 8.22 10.91 11.63
CA ASP A 480 7.12 11.82 11.98
C ASP A 480 7.53 13.05 12.81
N VAL A 481 8.70 13.63 12.54
CA VAL A 481 9.23 14.77 13.31
C VAL A 481 8.75 16.10 12.74
N GLU A 482 7.96 16.82 13.51
CA GLU A 482 7.56 18.18 13.18
C GLU A 482 8.69 19.20 13.45
N ALA A 483 8.93 20.09 12.49
CA ALA A 483 9.80 21.24 12.63
C ALA A 483 8.94 22.50 12.81
N ALA A 484 8.83 22.96 14.06
CA ALA A 484 8.03 24.12 14.43
C ALA A 484 8.49 25.42 13.74
N GLY A 485 9.77 25.51 13.39
CA GLY A 485 10.34 26.62 12.63
C GLY A 485 11.73 26.30 12.09
N PRO A 486 12.38 27.25 11.39
CA PRO A 486 13.70 27.07 10.83
C PRO A 486 14.76 26.78 11.90
N THR A 487 15.70 25.89 11.60
CA THR A 487 16.86 25.62 12.46
C THR A 487 17.88 26.78 12.36
N PRO A 488 18.76 26.96 13.35
CA PRO A 488 19.87 27.91 13.25
C PRO A 488 20.69 27.70 11.96
N GLY A 489 21.32 28.75 11.43
CA GLY A 489 22.16 28.67 10.22
C GLY A 489 21.43 28.73 8.88
N ASN A 490 20.09 28.76 8.89
CA ASN A 490 19.25 28.86 7.69
C ASN A 490 19.51 30.11 6.80
N LEU A 491 18.89 30.13 5.62
CA LEU A 491 19.05 31.23 4.64
C LEU A 491 18.31 32.52 4.99
N GLY A 492 17.47 32.53 6.03
CA GLY A 492 16.65 33.68 6.44
C GLY A 492 15.46 33.95 5.52
N GLN A 493 15.06 32.94 4.74
CA GLN A 493 13.96 33.02 3.79
C GLN A 493 12.64 32.49 4.40
N PRO A 494 11.47 32.82 3.81
CA PRO A 494 10.19 32.27 4.26
C PRO A 494 10.15 30.73 4.24
N GLU A 495 9.31 30.16 5.09
CA GLU A 495 9.03 28.72 5.12
C GLU A 495 8.06 28.31 4.01
N GLY A 496 7.95 27.01 3.73
CA GLY A 496 6.94 26.42 2.85
C GLY A 496 7.38 26.15 1.41
N TYR A 497 8.37 26.89 0.90
CA TYR A 497 8.97 26.62 -0.41
C TYR A 497 10.42 27.15 -0.44
N GLY A 498 11.39 26.31 -0.76
CA GLY A 498 12.80 26.72 -0.72
C GLY A 498 13.81 25.75 -1.34
N PRO A 499 15.05 26.19 -1.57
CA PRO A 499 16.13 25.38 -2.13
C PRO A 499 16.63 24.27 -1.19
N LEU A 500 17.26 23.24 -1.75
CA LEU A 500 18.21 22.40 -1.00
C LEU A 500 19.51 23.17 -0.78
N MET A 501 20.01 23.23 0.46
CA MET A 501 21.29 23.86 0.81
C MET A 501 22.23 22.88 1.53
N PHE A 502 23.52 22.97 1.22
CA PHE A 502 24.59 22.32 1.98
C PHE A 502 25.46 23.34 2.70
N GLN A 503 25.71 23.11 3.98
CA GLN A 503 26.55 23.96 4.80
C GLN A 503 28.03 23.77 4.44
N GLY A 504 28.71 24.86 4.10
CA GLY A 504 30.06 24.82 3.54
C GLY A 504 31.14 25.48 4.40
N ASP A 505 30.75 26.13 5.49
CA ASP A 505 31.63 26.91 6.35
C ASP A 505 32.20 26.14 7.56
N HIS A 506 31.78 24.89 7.79
CA HIS A 506 32.21 24.10 8.95
C HIS A 506 33.35 23.12 8.66
N GLY A 507 33.20 22.25 7.66
CA GLY A 507 34.17 21.21 7.38
C GLY A 507 34.11 20.62 5.97
N PRO A 508 35.12 19.83 5.58
CA PRO A 508 35.16 19.14 4.31
C PRO A 508 34.10 18.03 4.20
N VAL A 509 33.45 17.93 3.04
CA VAL A 509 32.42 16.93 2.73
C VAL A 509 32.29 16.79 1.21
N ALA A 510 31.97 15.59 0.74
CA ALA A 510 31.66 15.32 -0.66
C ALA A 510 30.23 14.81 -0.80
N TYR A 511 29.52 15.24 -1.83
CA TYR A 511 28.17 14.81 -2.17
C TYR A 511 28.10 14.25 -3.59
N ARG A 512 27.25 13.25 -3.81
CA ARG A 512 26.92 12.73 -5.15
C ARG A 512 25.52 12.12 -5.17
N ASN A 513 25.08 11.71 -6.36
CA ASN A 513 23.77 11.06 -6.56
C ASN A 513 22.61 11.86 -5.97
N ILE A 514 22.68 13.20 -6.06
CA ILE A 514 21.69 14.09 -5.47
C ILE A 514 20.45 14.10 -6.37
N ARG A 515 19.34 13.60 -5.86
CA ARG A 515 18.03 13.57 -6.50
C ARG A 515 16.98 14.18 -5.60
N ILE A 516 16.12 14.98 -6.18
CA ILE A 516 14.98 15.58 -5.51
C ILE A 516 13.75 15.20 -6.30
N THR A 517 12.88 14.39 -5.70
CA THR A 517 11.60 14.00 -6.28
C THR A 517 10.53 14.93 -5.73
N VAL A 518 9.86 15.65 -6.62
CA VAL A 518 8.74 16.55 -6.31
C VAL A 518 7.49 16.12 -7.05
N ALA A 519 6.33 16.61 -6.65
CA ALA A 519 5.15 16.56 -7.50
C ALA A 519 5.41 17.38 -8.80
N ASP A 520 5.10 16.79 -9.95
CA ASP A 520 5.02 17.40 -11.28
C ASP A 520 3.68 18.13 -11.33
N GLU A 521 3.75 19.46 -11.32
CA GLU A 521 2.59 20.37 -11.33
C GLU A 521 1.78 20.33 -12.63
#